data_AF-A0A661LTW0-F1
#
_entry.id   AF-A0A661LTW0-F1
#
_cell.length_a   1.000
_cell.length_b   1.000
_cell.length_c   1.000
_cell.angle_alpha   90.00
_cell.angle_beta   90.00
_cell.angle_gamma   90.00
#
_symmetry.space_group_name_H-M   'P 1'
#
loop_
_entity.id
_entity.type
_entity.pdbx_description
1 polymer ?
#
loop_
_entity_poly.entity_id
_entity_poly.type
_entity_poly.pdbx_seq_one_letter_code
_entity_poly.pdbx_strand_id
1 'polypeptide(L)'
;MHHKVQPALEHYIGIPGSVITLFILIFGLALFFYIIYRRYLLLRSAKPDLRFDSLWQRFYDLIIYGIFQKRQPRYLWIGILHIMIFWGFVVLVLRSITLYGLGVKAEFILPLMGGSIGEIYHFFKDI
;
A
#
# COMPACT_ATOMS: atom_id res chain seq x y z
N MET A 1 -12.30 3.17 29.02
CA MET A 1 -11.17 2.22 28.98
C MET A 1 -11.35 1.33 27.76
N HIS A 2 -10.77 1.69 26.62
CA HIS A 2 -10.85 0.85 25.42
C HIS A 2 -9.86 -0.31 25.58
N HIS A 3 -10.36 -1.51 25.88
CA HIS A 3 -9.63 -2.74 25.61
C HIS A 3 -9.43 -2.83 24.10
N LYS A 4 -8.34 -2.24 23.58
CA LYS A 4 -7.86 -2.53 22.23
C LYS A 4 -7.31 -3.94 22.29
N VAL A 5 -8.19 -4.91 22.08
CA VAL A 5 -7.84 -6.31 21.84
C VAL A 5 -6.77 -6.31 20.75
N GLN A 6 -5.53 -6.66 21.12
CA GLN A 6 -4.41 -6.64 20.19
C GLN A 6 -4.36 -7.99 19.48
N PRO A 7 -4.67 -8.05 18.18
CA PRO A 7 -4.82 -9.34 17.47
C PRO A 7 -3.53 -10.19 17.51
N ALA A 8 -2.36 -9.57 17.66
CA ALA A 8 -1.09 -10.30 17.82
C ALA A 8 -0.98 -11.10 19.12
N LEU A 9 -1.65 -10.66 20.20
CA LEU A 9 -1.57 -11.25 21.54
C LEU A 9 -2.72 -12.22 21.84
N GLU A 10 -3.81 -12.11 21.09
CA GLU A 10 -4.98 -12.96 21.27
C GLU A 10 -4.77 -14.37 20.71
N HIS A 11 -5.51 -15.33 21.28
CA HIS A 11 -5.57 -16.70 20.78
C HIS A 11 -6.94 -16.97 20.19
N TYR A 12 -6.98 -17.36 18.92
CA TYR A 12 -8.18 -17.74 18.21
C TYR A 12 -8.18 -19.27 18.05
N ILE A 13 -9.09 -19.96 18.74
CA ILE A 13 -9.21 -21.43 18.69
C ILE A 13 -7.86 -22.10 19.07
N GLY A 14 -7.19 -21.56 20.10
CA GLY A 14 -5.90 -22.05 20.58
C GLY A 14 -4.68 -21.65 19.74
N ILE A 15 -4.87 -20.95 18.60
CA ILE A 15 -3.78 -20.48 17.74
C ILE A 15 -3.52 -18.99 18.00
N PRO A 16 -2.26 -18.57 18.22
CA PRO A 16 -1.94 -17.14 18.34
C PRO A 16 -2.33 -16.37 17.08
N GLY A 17 -2.99 -15.23 17.22
CA GLY A 17 -3.44 -14.40 16.10
C GLY A 17 -2.30 -13.86 15.23
N SER A 18 -1.09 -13.75 15.79
CA SER A 18 0.12 -13.45 15.03
C SER A 18 0.48 -14.53 14.01
N VAL A 19 0.29 -15.81 14.37
CA VAL A 19 0.53 -16.95 13.45
C VAL A 19 -0.51 -16.94 12.33
N ILE A 20 -1.78 -16.70 12.67
CA ILE A 20 -2.86 -16.60 11.66
C ILE A 20 -2.60 -15.46 10.68
N THR A 21 -2.23 -14.27 11.20
CA THR A 21 -1.91 -13.10 10.37
C THR A 21 -0.73 -13.38 9.45
N LEU A 22 0.33 -13.99 9.97
CA LEU A 22 1.51 -14.34 9.20
C LEU A 22 1.18 -15.36 8.10
N PHE A 23 0.36 -16.37 8.41
CA PHE A 23 -0.08 -17.36 7.44
C PHE A 23 -0.86 -16.72 6.29
N ILE A 24 -1.85 -15.86 6.61
CA ILE A 24 -2.64 -15.13 5.61
C ILE A 24 -1.73 -14.24 4.75
N LEU A 25 -0.78 -13.53 5.38
CA LEU A 25 0.14 -12.64 4.68
C LEU A 25 1.06 -13.41 3.72
N ILE A 26 1.69 -14.50 4.18
CA ILE A 26 2.58 -15.32 3.36
C ILE A 26 1.81 -15.96 2.20
N PHE A 27 0.64 -16.53 2.47
CA PHE A 27 -0.18 -17.15 1.44
C PHE A 27 -0.67 -16.14 0.40
N GLY A 28 -1.14 -14.97 0.85
CA GLY A 28 -1.55 -13.87 -0.01
C GLY A 28 -0.40 -13.35 -0.89
N LEU A 29 0.79 -13.18 -0.32
CA LEU A 29 1.98 -12.78 -1.07
C LEU A 29 2.42 -13.85 -2.06
N ALA A 30 2.40 -15.14 -1.69
CA ALA A 30 2.74 -16.23 -2.58
C ALA A 30 1.80 -16.26 -3.82
N LEU A 31 0.50 -16.13 -3.60
CA LEU A 31 -0.48 -16.05 -4.68
C LEU A 31 -0.27 -14.81 -5.55
N PHE A 32 -0.03 -13.64 -4.93
CA PHE A 32 0.25 -12.40 -5.65
C PHE A 32 1.50 -12.53 -6.54
N PHE A 33 2.62 -13.02 -5.99
CA PHE A 33 3.85 -13.22 -6.75
C PHE A 33 3.69 -14.26 -7.85
N TYR A 34 2.91 -15.31 -7.63
CA TYR A 34 2.55 -16.25 -8.69
C TYR A 34 1.82 -15.57 -9.84
N ILE A 35 0.82 -14.73 -9.57
CA ILE A 35 0.09 -13.98 -10.59
C ILE A 35 1.01 -13.00 -11.33
N ILE A 36 1.83 -12.23 -10.59
CA ILE A 36 2.79 -11.29 -11.18
C ILE A 36 3.80 -12.03 -12.05
N TYR A 37 4.33 -13.17 -11.61
CA TYR A 37 5.28 -13.96 -12.37
C TYR A 37 4.68 -14.43 -13.70
N ARG A 38 3.44 -14.93 -13.69
CA ARG A 38 2.73 -15.35 -14.92
C ARG A 38 2.55 -14.18 -15.90
N ARG A 39 2.21 -12.99 -15.40
CA ARG A 39 2.10 -11.77 -16.24
C ARG A 39 3.46 -11.28 -16.74
N TYR A 40 4.49 -11.39 -15.90
CA TYR A 40 5.86 -11.02 -16.26
C TYR A 40 6.39 -11.90 -17.39
N LEU A 41 6.12 -13.21 -17.38
CA LEU A 41 6.50 -14.11 -18.48
C LEU A 41 5.89 -13.68 -19.82
N LEU A 42 4.64 -13.20 -19.82
CA LEU A 42 3.99 -12.65 -21.03
C LEU A 42 4.61 -11.34 -21.48
N LEU A 43 5.04 -10.47 -20.55
CA LEU A 43 5.74 -9.24 -20.91
C LEU A 43 7.15 -9.50 -21.43
N ARG A 44 7.81 -10.56 -20.93
CA ARG A 44 9.16 -10.94 -21.37
C ARG A 44 9.18 -11.47 -22.81
N SER A 45 8.07 -12.02 -23.32
CA SER A 45 7.96 -12.41 -24.73
C SER A 45 7.71 -11.23 -25.67
N ALA A 46 7.43 -10.03 -25.15
CA ALA A 46 7.36 -8.82 -25.97
C ALA A 46 8.76 -8.33 -26.40
N LYS A 47 8.81 -7.41 -27.36
CA LYS A 47 10.08 -6.84 -27.83
C LYS A 47 10.81 -6.12 -26.68
N PRO A 48 12.13 -6.34 -26.52
CA PRO A 48 12.90 -5.64 -25.51
C PRO A 48 12.94 -4.13 -25.82
N ASP A 49 12.70 -3.33 -24.78
CA ASP A 49 12.73 -1.86 -24.81
C ASP A 49 13.82 -1.39 -23.84
N LEU A 50 14.77 -0.58 -24.32
CA LEU A 50 15.86 -0.02 -23.52
C LEU A 50 15.31 1.11 -22.64
N ARG A 51 14.81 0.73 -21.47
CA ARG A 51 14.08 1.63 -20.56
C ARG A 51 14.96 2.42 -19.58
N PHE A 52 16.27 2.20 -19.62
CA PHE A 52 17.22 2.75 -18.65
C PHE A 52 17.96 4.01 -19.13
N ASP A 53 17.74 4.46 -20.37
CA ASP A 53 18.49 5.57 -20.96
C ASP A 53 18.13 6.95 -20.35
N SER A 54 16.99 7.05 -19.66
CA SER A 54 16.47 8.32 -19.11
C SER A 54 15.84 8.16 -17.72
N LEU A 55 16.49 7.41 -16.82
CA LEU A 55 15.98 7.15 -15.46
C LEU A 55 15.57 8.42 -14.70
N TRP A 56 16.38 9.48 -14.79
CA TRP A 56 16.10 10.74 -14.10
C TRP A 56 14.84 11.43 -14.62
N GLN A 57 14.71 11.53 -15.94
CA GLN A 57 13.53 12.12 -16.58
C GLN A 57 12.26 11.33 -16.21
N ARG A 58 12.35 9.99 -16.22
CA ARG A 58 11.24 9.10 -15.85
C ARG A 58 10.85 9.22 -14.39
N PHE A 59 11.82 9.39 -13.49
CA PHE A 59 11.53 9.63 -12.08
C PHE A 59 10.78 10.96 -11.89
N TYR A 60 11.25 12.02 -12.54
CA TYR A 60 10.55 13.31 -12.53
C TYR A 60 9.13 13.18 -13.09
N ASP A 61 8.97 12.50 -14.22
CA ASP A 61 7.67 12.26 -14.84
C ASP A 61 6.76 11.40 -13.95
N LEU A 62 7.30 10.41 -13.21
CA LEU A 62 6.56 9.61 -12.25
C LEU A 62 6.02 10.48 -11.11
N ILE A 63 6.83 11.40 -10.57
CA ILE A 63 6.37 12.30 -9.50
C ILE A 63 5.31 13.25 -10.04
N ILE A 64 5.57 13.95 -11.16
CA ILE A 64 4.66 14.97 -11.69
C ILE A 64 3.37 14.39 -12.26
N TYR A 65 3.46 13.32 -13.04
CA TYR A 65 2.31 12.74 -13.73
C TYR A 65 1.70 11.56 -12.99
N GLY A 66 2.48 10.81 -12.20
CA GLY A 66 1.97 9.72 -11.38
C GLY A 66 1.39 10.20 -10.06
N ILE A 67 2.20 10.86 -9.21
CA ILE A 67 1.79 11.27 -7.86
C ILE A 67 0.92 12.52 -7.91
N PHE A 68 1.37 13.57 -8.59
CA PHE A 68 0.61 14.83 -8.69
C PHE A 68 -0.46 14.80 -9.79
N GLN A 69 -0.50 13.74 -10.61
CA GLN A 69 -1.50 13.54 -11.64
C GLN A 69 -1.78 14.78 -12.52
N LYS A 70 -0.73 15.55 -12.86
CA LYS A 70 -0.84 16.86 -13.54
C LYS A 70 -1.68 16.85 -14.84
N ARG A 71 -1.83 15.68 -15.49
CA ARG A 71 -2.64 15.52 -16.72
C ARG A 71 -4.14 15.31 -16.47
N GLN A 72 -4.55 14.87 -15.29
CA GLN A 72 -5.95 14.53 -15.01
C GLN A 72 -6.94 15.71 -15.00
N PRO A 73 -6.55 16.93 -14.59
CA PRO A 73 -7.46 18.10 -14.61
C PRO A 73 -7.86 18.60 -16.00
N ARG A 74 -7.59 17.86 -17.09
CA ARG A 74 -8.07 18.20 -18.46
C ARG A 74 -9.59 18.34 -18.51
N TYR A 75 -10.31 17.51 -17.73
CA TYR A 75 -11.73 17.65 -17.45
C TYR A 75 -11.90 17.83 -15.94
N LEU A 76 -12.04 19.08 -15.49
CA LEU A 76 -11.89 19.47 -14.08
C LEU A 76 -12.61 18.54 -13.10
N TRP A 77 -13.90 18.28 -13.31
CA TRP A 77 -14.69 17.45 -12.39
C TRP A 77 -14.20 16.00 -12.31
N ILE A 78 -13.94 15.37 -13.45
CA ILE A 78 -13.49 13.97 -13.52
C ILE A 78 -12.04 13.85 -13.02
N GLY A 79 -11.21 14.84 -13.33
CA GLY A 79 -9.82 14.91 -12.88
C GLY A 79 -9.70 15.02 -11.37
N ILE A 80 -10.51 15.88 -10.74
CA ILE A 80 -10.55 16.02 -9.28
C ILE A 80 -10.98 14.70 -8.63
N LEU A 81 -12.04 14.07 -9.15
CA LEU A 81 -12.49 12.77 -8.65
C LEU A 81 -11.39 11.71 -8.74
N HIS A 82 -10.66 11.67 -9.85
CA HIS A 82 -9.58 10.70 -10.04
C HIS A 82 -8.42 10.90 -9.06
N ILE A 83 -8.03 12.16 -8.82
CA ILE A 83 -7.00 12.53 -7.83
C ILE A 83 -7.44 12.11 -6.43
N MET A 84 -8.69 12.40 -6.07
CA MET A 84 -9.23 12.05 -4.76
C MET A 84 -9.28 10.53 -4.55
N ILE A 85 -9.72 9.77 -5.56
CA ILE A 85 -9.74 8.30 -5.51
C ILE A 85 -8.32 7.76 -5.36
N PHE A 86 -7.34 8.28 -6.11
CA PHE A 86 -5.95 7.84 -6.01
C PHE A 86 -5.39 8.02 -4.60
N TRP A 87 -5.54 9.21 -4.01
CA TRP A 87 -5.07 9.48 -2.65
C TRP A 87 -5.86 8.72 -1.59
N GLY A 88 -7.15 8.50 -1.80
CA GLY A 88 -7.96 7.59 -0.97
C GLY A 88 -7.39 6.16 -0.95
N PHE A 89 -7.02 5.62 -2.12
CA PHE A 89 -6.34 4.32 -2.19
C PHE A 89 -4.98 4.32 -1.48
N VAL A 90 -4.21 5.39 -1.55
CA VAL A 90 -2.94 5.51 -0.80
C VAL A 90 -3.19 5.41 0.70
N VAL A 91 -4.19 6.12 1.23
CA VAL A 91 -4.58 6.04 2.66
C VAL A 91 -5.01 4.62 3.04
N LEU A 92 -5.81 3.96 2.21
CA LEU A 92 -6.28 2.59 2.43
C LEU A 92 -5.12 1.57 2.43
N VAL A 93 -4.14 1.73 1.54
CA VAL A 93 -2.95 0.88 1.50
C VAL A 93 -2.12 1.07 2.77
N LEU A 94 -1.86 2.31 3.19
CA LEU A 94 -1.14 2.60 4.45
C LEU A 94 -1.85 1.99 5.65
N ARG A 95 -3.19 2.09 5.70
CA ARG A 95 -4.00 1.48 6.75
C ARG A 95 -3.86 -0.04 6.74
N SER A 96 -3.96 -0.65 5.57
CA SER A 96 -3.85 -2.10 5.40
C SER A 96 -2.50 -2.61 5.88
N ILE A 97 -1.40 -1.96 5.49
CA ILE A 97 -0.04 -2.34 5.95
C ILE A 97 0.06 -2.21 7.48
N THR A 98 -0.49 -1.14 8.06
CA THR A 98 -0.53 -0.96 9.52
C THR A 98 -1.26 -2.10 10.21
N LEU A 99 -2.41 -2.54 9.68
CA LEU A 99 -3.21 -3.62 10.24
C LEU A 99 -2.47 -4.97 10.20
N TYR A 100 -1.83 -5.30 9.08
CA TYR A 100 -1.00 -6.51 8.99
C TYR A 100 0.18 -6.45 9.97
N GLY A 101 0.83 -5.29 10.10
CA GLY A 101 1.90 -5.09 11.07
C GLY A 101 1.44 -5.29 12.52
N LEU A 102 0.29 -4.70 12.89
CA LEU A 102 -0.34 -4.87 14.21
C LEU A 102 -0.79 -6.31 14.49
N GLY A 103 -1.15 -7.06 13.45
CA GLY A 103 -1.48 -8.48 13.57
C GLY A 103 -0.24 -9.35 13.83
N VAL A 104 0.93 -8.98 13.29
CA VAL A 104 2.19 -9.73 13.51
C VAL A 104 2.87 -9.34 14.83
N LYS A 105 2.96 -8.03 15.11
CA LYS A 105 3.63 -7.50 16.31
C LYS A 105 2.70 -6.51 17.01
N ALA A 106 2.46 -6.77 18.30
CA ALA A 106 1.86 -5.81 19.22
C ALA A 106 2.57 -4.45 19.11
N GLU A 107 1.79 -3.37 19.05
CA GLU A 107 2.31 -1.99 19.00
C GLU A 107 3.21 -1.68 17.79
N PHE A 108 2.99 -2.36 16.66
CA PHE A 108 3.64 -2.01 15.40
C PHE A 108 3.29 -0.58 14.97
N ILE A 109 4.33 0.20 14.69
CA ILE A 109 4.23 1.54 14.12
C ILE A 109 4.94 1.51 12.77
N LEU A 110 4.27 2.01 11.73
CA LEU A 110 4.88 2.15 10.42
C LEU A 110 6.10 3.09 10.50
N PRO A 111 7.22 2.77 9.82
CA PRO A 111 8.35 3.68 9.71
C PRO A 111 7.87 5.05 9.21
N LEU A 112 8.37 6.14 9.81
CA LEU A 112 7.96 7.54 9.57
C LEU A 112 6.58 7.96 10.13
N MET A 113 5.75 7.04 10.62
CA MET A 113 4.41 7.34 11.16
C MET A 113 4.37 7.46 12.70
N GLY A 114 5.51 7.38 13.39
CA GLY A 114 5.59 7.53 14.85
C GLY A 114 5.66 8.99 15.36
N GLY A 115 5.70 9.97 14.46
CA GLY A 115 5.80 11.40 14.80
C GLY A 115 4.69 12.24 14.15
N SER A 116 4.96 13.52 13.90
CA SER A 116 4.00 14.51 13.36
C SER A 116 3.33 14.08 12.04
N ILE A 117 4.03 13.33 11.18
CA ILE A 117 3.46 12.76 9.94
C ILE A 117 2.32 11.78 10.24
N GLY A 118 2.48 10.97 11.29
CA GLY A 118 1.46 10.03 11.75
C GLY A 118 0.21 10.75 12.27
N GLU A 119 0.39 11.83 13.03
CA GLU A 119 -0.72 12.64 13.53
C GLU A 119 -1.54 13.27 12.40
N ILE A 120 -0.86 13.84 11.40
CA ILE A 120 -1.50 14.37 10.19
C ILE A 120 -2.29 13.26 9.49
N TYR A 121 -1.68 12.09 9.26
CA TYR A 121 -2.37 10.94 8.66
C TYR A 121 -3.60 10.52 9.49
N HIS A 122 -3.47 10.44 10.82
CA HIS A 122 -4.56 10.04 11.70
C HIS A 122 -5.75 11.00 11.66
N PHE A 123 -5.49 12.29 11.43
CA PHE A 123 -6.54 13.29 11.23
C PHE A 123 -7.23 13.13 9.86
N PHE A 124 -6.44 13.01 8.78
CA PHE A 124 -6.98 12.98 7.42
C PHE A 124 -7.59 11.64 7.01
N LYS A 125 -7.18 10.52 7.61
CA LYS A 125 -7.64 9.19 7.19
C LYS A 125 -9.15 8.92 7.42
N ASP A 126 -9.79 9.69 8.31
CA ASP A 126 -11.18 9.51 8.74
C ASP A 126 -12.15 10.51 8.07
N ILE A 127 -11.63 11.39 7.21
CA ILE A 127 -12.38 12.35 6.37
C ILE A 127 -12.55 11.76 4.97
#